data_AF-A0A9E5FIA7-F1
#
_entry.id   AF-A0A9E5FIA7-F1
#
_cell.length_a   1.000
_cell.length_b   1.000
_cell.length_c   1.000
_cell.angle_alpha   90.00
_cell.angle_beta   90.00
_cell.angle_gamma   90.00
#
_symmetry.space_group_name_H-M   'P 1'
#
loop_
_entity.id
_entity.type
_entity.pdbx_description
1 polymer ?
#
loop_
_entity_poly.entity_id
_entity_poly.type
_entity_poly.pdbx_seq_one_letter_code
_entity_poly.pdbx_strand_id
1 'polypeptide(L)'
;GATVAGTSTIGRWTWRHVALVRDGESVRVYLDGKLEITTRAPVPPLSESCRVYLGGRTDSHSNWEGRLDEVAVFDQALNADTIKELRFPK
;
A
#
# COMPACT_ATOMS: atom_id res chain seq x y z
N GLY A 1 -1.37 9.94 14.97
CA GLY A 1 -2.79 9.73 14.63
C GLY A 1 -3.18 8.31 14.99
N ALA A 2 -4.47 8.00 15.02
CA ALA A 2 -4.94 6.62 15.25
C ALA A 2 -4.51 5.72 14.08
N THR A 3 -4.09 4.48 14.40
CA THR A 3 -3.77 3.46 13.41
C THR A 3 -5.07 2.90 12.83
N VAL A 4 -5.14 2.78 11.51
CA VAL A 4 -6.23 2.07 10.81
C VAL A 4 -5.67 0.76 10.28
N ALA A 5 -6.32 -0.36 10.61
CA ALA A 5 -5.94 -1.69 10.17
C ALA A 5 -7.06 -2.32 9.34
N GLY A 6 -6.69 -3.25 8.46
CA GLY A 6 -7.64 -4.13 7.78
C GLY A 6 -8.24 -5.15 8.74
N THR A 7 -9.24 -5.88 8.24
CA THR A 7 -9.93 -6.98 8.93
C THR A 7 -9.45 -8.35 8.48
N SER A 8 -8.89 -8.45 7.28
CA SER A 8 -8.36 -9.70 6.72
C SER A 8 -7.12 -10.16 7.48
N THR A 9 -7.15 -11.42 7.93
CA THR A 9 -5.94 -12.07 8.45
C THR A 9 -5.00 -12.42 7.30
N ILE A 10 -3.75 -11.97 7.40
CA ILE A 10 -2.69 -12.30 6.44
C ILE A 10 -1.80 -13.39 7.04
N GLY A 11 -1.86 -14.58 6.47
CA GLY A 11 -1.00 -15.69 6.86
C GLY A 11 0.46 -15.41 6.50
N ARG A 12 1.38 -15.76 7.41
CA ARG A 12 2.82 -15.68 7.11
C ARG A 12 3.18 -16.55 5.92
N TRP A 13 4.19 -16.12 5.16
CA TRP A 13 4.77 -16.86 4.03
C TRP A 13 3.78 -17.15 2.90
N THR A 14 2.76 -16.31 2.75
CA THR A 14 1.81 -16.35 1.63
C THR A 14 2.00 -15.13 0.75
N TRP A 15 2.07 -15.34 -0.56
CA TRP A 15 2.05 -14.22 -1.51
C TRP A 15 0.69 -13.56 -1.51
N ARG A 16 0.67 -12.24 -1.34
CA ARG A 16 -0.52 -11.40 -1.42
C ARG A 16 -0.20 -10.21 -2.31
N HIS A 17 -1.17 -9.81 -3.11
CA HIS A 17 -1.08 -8.55 -3.83
C HIS A 17 -1.64 -7.44 -2.94
N VAL A 18 -0.85 -6.39 -2.69
CA VAL A 18 -1.26 -5.23 -1.91
C VAL A 18 -1.09 -3.98 -2.74
N ALA A 19 -2.14 -3.16 -2.81
CA ALA A 19 -2.09 -1.86 -3.46
C ALA A 19 -2.57 -0.77 -2.50
N LEU A 20 -1.78 0.29 -2.35
CA LEU A 20 -2.18 1.53 -1.69
C LEU A 20 -2.47 2.57 -2.75
N VAL A 21 -3.68 3.09 -2.78
CA VAL A 21 -4.11 4.16 -3.68
C VAL A 21 -4.37 5.41 -2.87
N ARG A 22 -3.73 6.50 -3.26
CA ARG A 22 -3.95 7.82 -2.67
C ARG A 22 -4.47 8.80 -3.71
N ASP A 23 -5.57 9.46 -3.38
CA ASP A 23 -6.22 10.49 -4.20
C ASP A 23 -6.50 11.70 -3.30
N GLY A 24 -5.57 12.66 -3.31
CA GLY A 24 -5.51 13.72 -2.31
C GLY A 24 -5.41 13.16 -0.88
N GLU A 25 -6.35 13.53 -0.02
CA GLU A 25 -6.43 13.00 1.35
C GLU A 25 -7.08 11.61 1.42
N SER A 26 -7.77 11.16 0.37
CA SER A 26 -8.42 9.86 0.34
C SER A 26 -7.37 8.77 0.18
N VAL A 27 -7.37 7.79 1.08
CA VAL A 27 -6.47 6.63 1.05
C VAL A 27 -7.29 5.36 1.04
N ARG A 28 -7.01 4.50 0.07
CA ARG A 28 -7.59 3.16 -0.05
C ARG A 28 -6.48 2.13 -0.08
N VAL A 29 -6.67 1.02 0.62
CA VAL A 29 -5.78 -0.15 0.53
C VAL A 29 -6.59 -1.32 0.01
N TYR A 30 -6.02 -2.04 -0.95
CA TYR A 30 -6.58 -3.22 -1.55
C TYR A 30 -5.71 -4.43 -1.22
N LEU A 31 -6.35 -5.55 -0.88
CA LEU A 31 -5.72 -6.86 -0.66
C LEU A 31 -6.31 -7.84 -1.68
N ASP A 32 -5.45 -8.42 -2.50
CA ASP A 32 -5.81 -9.28 -3.65
C ASP A 32 -6.93 -8.69 -4.52
N GLY A 33 -6.81 -7.39 -4.81
CA GLY A 33 -7.75 -6.66 -5.67
C GLY A 33 -9.09 -6.29 -5.00
N LYS A 34 -9.30 -6.65 -3.73
CA LYS A 34 -10.50 -6.28 -2.97
C LYS A 34 -10.19 -5.11 -2.05
N LEU A 35 -11.12 -4.17 -1.93
CA LEU A 35 -10.98 -3.03 -1.02
C LEU A 35 -10.96 -3.53 0.44
N GLU A 36 -9.90 -3.20 1.17
CA GLU A 36 -9.67 -3.66 2.54
C GLU A 36 -9.73 -2.48 3.55
N ILE A 37 -9.19 -1.32 3.17
CA ILE A 37 -9.19 -0.12 4.01
C ILE A 37 -9.67 1.07 3.19
N THR A 38 -10.51 1.91 3.80
CA THR A 38 -10.82 3.26 3.33
C THR A 38 -10.62 4.24 4.49
N THR A 39 -9.78 5.25 4.31
CA THR A 39 -9.49 6.25 5.33
C THR A 39 -9.13 7.59 4.69
N ARG A 40 -8.93 8.61 5.55
CA ARG A 40 -8.38 9.90 5.16
C ARG A 40 -7.07 10.16 5.90
N ALA A 41 -6.08 10.68 5.18
CA ALA A 41 -4.80 11.08 5.74
C ALA A 41 -4.35 12.41 5.11
N PRO A 42 -3.95 13.43 5.92
CA PRO A 42 -3.45 14.70 5.40
C PRO A 42 -2.26 14.50 4.48
N VAL A 43 -2.15 15.31 3.42
CA VAL A 43 -0.98 15.32 2.53
C VAL A 43 0.09 16.20 3.17
N PRO A 44 1.17 15.62 3.72
CA PRO A 44 2.26 16.44 4.22
C PRO A 44 2.95 17.18 3.05
N PRO A 45 3.51 18.36 3.29
CA PRO A 45 4.31 19.04 2.28
C PRO A 45 5.48 18.12 1.87
N LEU A 46 5.76 18.04 0.57
CA LEU A 46 6.91 17.32 0.06
C LEU A 46 8.17 18.03 0.55
N SER A 47 8.98 17.35 1.35
CA SER A 47 10.34 17.82 1.63
C SER A 47 11.24 17.46 0.44
N GLU A 48 12.31 18.25 0.24
CA GLU A 48 13.28 18.03 -0.85
C GLU A 48 14.01 16.67 -0.78
N SER A 49 13.79 15.88 0.27
CA SER A 49 14.41 14.57 0.51
C SER A 49 13.40 13.45 0.71
N CYS A 50 12.29 13.46 -0.05
CA CYS A 50 11.30 12.39 0.02
C CYS A 50 11.91 11.08 -0.50
N ARG A 51 12.25 10.17 0.42
CA ARG A 51 12.75 8.82 0.12
C ARG A 51 11.60 7.82 0.20
N VAL A 52 11.53 6.93 -0.77
CA VAL A 52 10.63 5.78 -0.74
C VAL A 52 11.38 4.61 -0.12
N TYR A 53 10.75 3.97 0.86
CA TYR A 53 11.26 2.76 1.49
C TYR A 53 10.30 1.62 1.19
N LEU A 54 10.87 0.49 0.78
CA LEU A 54 10.15 -0.76 0.58
C LEU A 54 10.59 -1.73 1.66
N GLY A 55 9.63 -2.44 2.26
CA GLY A 55 9.94 -3.42 3.30
C GLY A 55 10.39 -2.80 4.63
N GLY A 56 10.01 -1.56 4.94
CA GLY A 56 10.27 -0.99 6.25
C GLY A 56 9.88 0.47 6.39
N ARG A 57 9.90 0.95 7.64
CA ARG A 57 9.71 2.35 7.98
C ARG A 57 11.02 3.11 7.92
N THR A 58 10.92 4.41 7.66
CA THR A 58 12.07 5.33 7.58
C THR A 58 12.88 5.43 8.88
N ASP A 59 12.27 5.09 10.02
CA ASP A 59 12.84 5.10 11.36
C ASP A 59 13.35 3.73 11.84
N SER A 60 13.34 2.72 10.97
CA SER A 60 13.71 1.33 11.30
C SER A 60 12.87 0.64 12.37
N HIS A 61 11.74 1.22 12.80
CA HIS A 61 10.96 0.67 13.92
C HIS A 61 9.96 -0.44 13.50
N SER A 62 9.63 -0.56 12.21
CA SER A 62 8.72 -1.61 11.70
C SER A 62 9.19 -2.09 10.34
N ASN A 63 10.28 -2.86 10.36
CA ASN A 63 10.86 -3.45 9.16
C ASN A 63 10.15 -4.75 8.79
N TRP A 64 10.13 -5.04 7.49
CA TRP A 64 9.48 -6.21 6.93
C TRP A 64 10.44 -7.40 6.93
N GLU A 65 9.98 -8.51 7.51
CA GLU A 65 10.63 -9.81 7.35
C GLU A 65 9.82 -10.63 6.35
N GLY A 66 10.28 -10.67 5.10
CA GLY A 66 9.58 -11.39 4.04
C GLY A 66 10.18 -11.13 2.67
N ARG A 67 9.40 -11.45 1.63
CA ARG A 67 9.76 -11.21 0.22
C ARG A 67 8.87 -10.14 -0.36
N LEU A 68 9.40 -9.39 -1.32
CA LEU A 68 8.68 -8.45 -2.16
C LEU A 68 9.00 -8.83 -3.61
N ASP A 69 8.02 -8.69 -4.49
CA ASP A 69 8.18 -8.91 -5.91
C ASP A 69 7.24 -7.97 -6.68
N GLU A 70 7.58 -7.68 -7.94
CA GLU A 70 6.79 -6.85 -8.86
C GLU A 70 6.35 -5.49 -8.28
N VAL A 71 7.29 -4.76 -7.68
CA VAL A 71 6.99 -3.45 -7.07
C VAL A 71 6.87 -2.37 -8.16
N ALA A 72 5.71 -1.69 -8.18
CA ALA A 72 5.44 -0.58 -9.07
C ALA A 72 4.93 0.66 -8.32
N VAL A 73 5.22 1.85 -8.85
CA VAL A 73 4.73 3.14 -8.37
C VAL A 73 4.14 3.89 -9.55
N PHE A 74 2.96 4.49 -9.35
CA PHE A 74 2.23 5.22 -10.37
C PHE A 74 2.08 6.69 -9.96
N ASP A 75 2.07 7.59 -10.93
CA ASP A 75 1.89 9.03 -10.77
C ASP A 75 0.42 9.47 -10.67
N GLN A 76 -0.50 8.50 -10.68
CA GLN A 76 -1.94 8.71 -10.63
C GLN A 76 -2.64 7.71 -9.71
N ALA A 77 -3.81 8.10 -9.20
CA ALA A 77 -4.66 7.23 -8.41
C ALA A 77 -5.36 6.19 -9.31
N LEU A 78 -5.00 4.91 -9.18
CA LEU A 78 -5.61 3.84 -9.95
C LEU A 78 -7.03 3.51 -9.43
N ASN A 79 -7.93 3.16 -10.36
CA ASN A 79 -9.29 2.74 -10.00
C ASN A 79 -9.34 1.26 -9.58
N ALA A 80 -10.47 0.82 -9.00
CA ALA A 80 -10.61 -0.51 -8.44
C ALA A 80 -10.49 -1.63 -9.49
N ASP A 81 -10.87 -1.39 -10.74
CA ASP A 81 -10.82 -2.41 -11.79
C ASP A 81 -9.38 -2.61 -12.29
N THR A 82 -8.62 -1.52 -12.47
CA THR A 82 -7.18 -1.60 -12.76
C THR A 82 -6.43 -2.36 -11.65
N ILE A 83 -6.74 -2.10 -10.37
CA ILE A 83 -6.12 -2.81 -9.25
C ILE A 83 -6.46 -4.31 -9.25
N LYS A 84 -7.67 -4.70 -9.65
CA LYS A 84 -8.04 -6.11 -9.80
C LYS A 84 -7.28 -6.79 -10.93
N GLU A 85 -6.98 -6.08 -12.02
CA GLU A 85 -6.21 -6.61 -13.14
C GLU A 85 -4.73 -6.79 -12.76
N LEU A 86 -4.14 -5.85 -12.02
CA LEU A 86 -2.74 -5.91 -11.59
C LEU A 86 -2.44 -7.03 -10.59
N ARG A 87 -3.44 -7.57 -9.87
CA ARG A 87 -3.20 -8.60 -8.85
C ARG A 87 -2.69 -9.93 -9.38
N PHE A 88 -2.76 -10.13 -10.70
CA PHE A 88 -2.34 -11.34 -11.35
C PHE A 88 -1.14 -11.04 -12.24
N PRO A 89 0.07 -11.55 -11.92
CA PRO A 89 1.02 -11.81 -12.98
C PRO A 89 0.38 -12.85 -13.91
N LYS A 90 0.40 -12.59 -15.22
CA LYS A 90 0.20 -13.65 -16.22
C LYS A 90 1.33 -14.66 -16.14
#